data_AF-A0A947YVA8-F1
#
_entry.id   AF-A0A947YVA8-F1
#
_cell.length_a   1.000
_cell.length_b   1.000
_cell.length_c   1.000
_cell.angle_alpha   90.00
_cell.angle_beta   90.00
_cell.angle_gamma   90.00
#
_symmetry.space_group_name_H-M   'P 1'
#
loop_
_entity.id
_entity.type
_entity.pdbx_description
1 polymer ?
#
loop_
_entity_poly.entity_id
_entity_poly.type
_entity_poly.pdbx_seq_one_letter_code
_entity_poly.pdbx_strand_id
1 'polypeptide(L)' 'MEKGPEPVLGKPLEVKVDDRGLDRAIRRLRRLTASEGILREMKRRRHHEKPSQRKKRKLREAARRRKRRMKRSEE' A
#
# COMPACT_ATOMS: atom_id res chain seq x y z
N MET A 1 16.02 7.42 -34.92
CA MET A 1 15.13 7.94 -33.87
C MET A 1 15.01 6.84 -32.83
N GLU A 2 15.92 6.80 -31.86
CA GLU A 2 15.95 5.77 -30.82
C GLU A 2 14.71 5.91 -29.94
N LYS A 3 13.95 4.83 -29.80
CA LYS A 3 12.79 4.80 -28.91
C LYS A 3 13.30 5.04 -27.48
N GLY A 4 12.75 6.07 -26.82
CA GLY A 4 13.05 6.35 -25.42
C GLY A 4 12.73 5.15 -24.51
N PRO A 5 13.27 5.13 -23.27
CA PRO A 5 13.07 4.01 -22.36
C PRO A 5 11.58 3.77 -22.13
N GLU A 6 11.13 2.54 -22.34
CA GLU A 6 9.73 2.18 -22.12
C GLU A 6 9.34 2.51 -20.68
N PRO A 7 8.16 3.11 -20.45
CA PRO A 7 7.70 3.36 -19.10
C PRO A 7 7.58 2.01 -18.40
N VAL A 8 8.35 1.84 -17.33
CA VAL A 8 8.23 0.70 -16.41
C VAL A 8 6.85 0.78 -15.74
N LEU A 9 5.84 0.27 -16.45
CA LEU A 9 4.53 -0.04 -15.91
C LEU A 9 4.73 -1.15 -14.89
N GLY A 10 4.75 -0.78 -13.61
CA GLY A 10 4.78 -1.74 -12.51
C GLY A 10 3.64 -2.75 -12.67
N LYS A 11 3.89 -4.00 -12.26
CA LYS A 11 2.88 -5.07 -12.34
C LYS A 11 1.57 -4.63 -11.66
N PRO A 12 0.42 -4.69 -12.34
CA PRO A 12 -0.86 -4.30 -11.75
C PRO A 12 -1.29 -5.29 -10.65
N LEU A 13 -2.16 -4.84 -9.75
CA LEU A 13 -2.74 -5.70 -8.74
C LEU A 13 -3.87 -6.53 -9.34
N GLU A 14 -3.69 -7.84 -9.41
CA GLU A 14 -4.62 -8.77 -10.07
C GLU A 14 -5.15 -9.81 -9.09
N VAL A 15 -6.41 -10.21 -9.28
CA VAL A 15 -7.05 -11.32 -8.55
C VAL A 15 -7.83 -12.17 -9.54
N LYS A 16 -7.47 -13.46 -9.64
CA LYS A 16 -8.25 -14.44 -10.41
C LYS A 16 -9.52 -14.79 -9.66
N VAL A 17 -10.62 -14.92 -10.39
CA VAL A 17 -11.90 -15.38 -9.85
C VAL A 17 -11.92 -16.90 -10.03
N ASP A 18 -12.04 -17.61 -8.90
CA ASP A 18 -12.20 -19.06 -8.88
C ASP A 18 -13.69 -19.41 -8.72
N ASP A 19 -14.04 -20.69 -8.88
CA ASP A 19 -15.41 -21.23 -8.69
C ASP A 19 -15.98 -21.02 -7.27
N ARG A 20 -15.13 -20.56 -6.34
CA ARG A 20 -15.49 -20.22 -4.95
C ARG A 20 -16.32 -18.92 -4.84
N GLY A 21 -16.61 -18.27 -5.95
CA GLY A 21 -17.56 -17.15 -6.06
C GLY A 21 -16.94 -15.75 -6.16
N LEU A 22 -17.66 -14.85 -6.84
CA LEU A 22 -17.23 -13.48 -7.16
C LEU A 22 -16.99 -12.60 -5.92
N ASP A 23 -17.89 -12.65 -4.93
CA ASP A 23 -17.76 -11.87 -3.69
C ASP A 23 -16.45 -12.14 -2.96
N ARG A 24 -15.96 -13.37 -3.01
CA ARG A 24 -14.70 -13.76 -2.39
C ARG A 24 -13.52 -13.12 -3.10
N ALA A 25 -13.54 -13.10 -4.43
CA ALA A 25 -12.52 -12.44 -5.24
C ALA A 25 -12.49 -10.93 -4.96
N ILE A 26 -13.65 -10.27 -4.87
CA ILE A 26 -13.76 -8.84 -4.52
C ILE A 26 -13.19 -8.56 -3.13
N ARG A 27 -13.52 -9.38 -2.13
CA ARG A 27 -12.97 -9.25 -0.78
C ARG A 27 -11.44 -9.43 -0.77
N ARG A 28 -10.92 -10.39 -1.52
CA ARG A 28 -9.48 -10.62 -1.66
C ARG A 28 -8.79 -9.42 -2.30
N LEU A 29 -9.36 -8.87 -3.39
CA LEU A 29 -8.84 -7.69 -4.05
C LEU A 29 -8.79 -6.49 -3.09
N ARG A 30 -9.89 -6.23 -2.36
CA ARG A 30 -9.94 -5.16 -1.35
C ARG A 30 -8.84 -5.32 -0.29
N ARG A 31 -8.62 -6.55 0.19
CA ARG A 31 -7.57 -6.84 1.19
C ARG A 31 -6.16 -6.63 0.63
N LEU A 32 -5.91 -7.06 -0.61
CA LEU A 32 -4.63 -6.86 -1.28
C LEU A 32 -4.35 -5.37 -1.51
N THR A 33 -5.33 -4.61 -2.01
CA THR A 33 -5.23 -3.14 -2.20
C THR A 33 -4.92 -2.42 -0.89
N ALA A 34 -5.51 -2.86 0.22
CA ALA A 34 -5.25 -2.29 1.54
C ALA A 34 -3.86 -2.68 2.06
N SER A 35 -3.41 -3.91 1.80
CA SER A 35 -2.09 -4.42 2.21
C SER A 35 -0.95 -3.68 1.49
N GLU A 36 -1.06 -3.53 0.17
CA GLU A 36 -0.12 -2.74 -0.64
C GLU A 36 -0.13 -1.25 -0.26
N GLY A 37 -1.21 -0.77 0.37
CA GLY A 37 -1.29 0.60 0.85
C GLY A 37 -1.43 1.64 -0.27
N ILE A 38 -1.82 1.22 -1.48
CA ILE A 38 -1.95 2.07 -2.68
C ILE A 38 -2.80 3.31 -2.38
N LEU A 39 -3.97 3.12 -1.76
CA LEU A 39 -4.88 4.23 -1.43
C LEU A 39 -4.25 5.21 -0.42
N ARG A 40 -3.47 4.71 0.53
CA ARG A 40 -2.77 5.53 1.52
C ARG A 40 -1.66 6.33 0.86
N GLU A 41 -0.93 5.72 -0.06
CA GLU A 41 0.12 6.38 -0.83
C GLU A 41 -0.45 7.45 -1.75
N MET A 42 -1.55 7.15 -2.45
CA MET A 42 -2.25 8.14 -3.27
C MET A 42 -2.69 9.35 -2.43
N LYS A 43 -3.36 9.13 -1.29
CA LYS A 43 -3.76 10.23 -0.39
C LYS A 43 -2.57 11.05 0.09
N ARG A 44 -1.44 10.41 0.36
CA ARG A 44 -0.19 11.06 0.79
C ARG A 44 0.43 11.93 -0.30
N ARG A 45 0.35 11.49 -1.56
CA ARG A 45 0.91 12.20 -2.72
C ARG A 45 0.00 13.30 -3.28
N ARG A 46 -1.25 13.41 -2.83
CA ARG A 46 -2.19 14.45 -3.29
C ARG A 46 -1.65 15.87 -3.12
N HIS A 47 -0.79 16.09 -2.12
CA HIS A 47 -0.22 17.40 -1.82
C HIS A 47 1.26 17.25 -1.52
N HIS A 48 2.05 18.28 -1.85
CA HIS A 48 3.46 18.31 -1.46
C HIS A 48 3.59 18.39 0.06
N GLU A 49 4.36 17.47 0.64
CA GLU A 49 4.67 17.45 2.06
C GLU A 49 6.11 17.93 2.28
N LYS A 50 6.28 18.95 3.13
CA LYS A 50 7.61 19.46 3.50
C LYS A 50 8.48 18.34 4.09
N PRO A 51 9.81 18.35 3.84
CA PRO A 51 10.71 17.28 4.29
C PRO A 51 10.69 17.08 5.81
N SER A 52 10.56 18.15 6.59
CA SER A 52 10.40 18.08 8.05
C SER A 52 9.13 17.33 8.48
N GLN A 53 7.99 17.64 7.85
CA GLN A 53 6.72 16.96 8.12
C GLN A 53 6.79 15.48 7.73
N ARG A 54 7.45 15.17 6.61
CA ARG A 54 7.71 13.79 6.16
C ARG A 54 8.52 13.00 7.19
N LYS A 55 9.59 13.59 7.76
CA LYS A 55 10.39 12.97 8.83
C LYS A 55 9.53 12.71 10.08
N LYS A 56 8.77 13.71 10.53
CA LYS A 56 7.89 13.60 11.71
C LYS A 56 6.82 12.52 11.54
N ARG A 57 6.21 12.40 10.37
CA ARG A 57 5.23 11.34 10.08
C ARG A 57 5.88 9.95 10.10
N LYS A 58 7.03 9.78 9.42
CA LYS A 58 7.75 8.49 9.39
C LYS A 58 8.07 7.98 10.80
N LEU A 59 8.55 8.86 11.69
CA LEU A 59 8.85 8.51 13.07
C LEU A 59 7.59 8.07 13.83
N ARG A 60 6.49 8.81 13.69
CA ARG A 60 5.18 8.47 14.31
C ARG A 60 4.64 7.13 13.79
N GLU A 61 4.75 6.87 12.49
CA GLU A 61 4.30 5.61 11.87
C GLU A 61 5.13 4.41 12.34
N ALA A 62 6.45 4.57 12.45
CA ALA A 62 7.34 3.55 12.97
C ALA A 62 7.04 3.22 14.43
N ALA A 63 6.84 4.23 15.28
CA ALA A 63 6.47 4.04 16.69
C ALA A 63 5.13 3.29 16.82
N ARG A 64 4.11 3.66 16.02
CA ARG A 64 2.82 2.95 15.98
C ARG A 64 2.98 1.49 15.53
N ARG A 65 3.82 1.22 14.52
CA ARG A 65 4.08 -0.15 14.04
C ARG A 65 4.81 -1.00 15.09
N ARG A 66 5.78 -0.42 15.82
CA ARG A 66 6.47 -1.09 16.92
C ARG A 66 5.50 -1.46 18.04
N LYS A 67 4.69 -0.51 18.51
CA LYS A 67 3.67 -0.75 19.55
C LYS A 67 2.69 -1.86 19.16
N ARG A 68 2.22 -1.87 17.90
CA ARG A 68 1.33 -2.93 17.39
C ARG A 68 1.99 -4.31 17.34
N ARG A 69 3.30 -4.37 17.10
CA ARG A 69 4.05 -5.64 17.09
C ARG A 69 4.23 -6.19 18.50
N MET A 70 4.61 -5.33 19.46
CA MET A 70 4.77 -5.72 20.86
C MET A 70 3.47 -6.27 21.45
N LYS A 71 2.35 -5.57 21.26
CA LYS A 71 1.04 -6.04 21.72
C LYS A 71 0.66 -7.42 21.16
N ARG A 72 1.08 -7.72 19.93
CA ARG A 72 0.78 -9.01 19.27
C ARG A 72 1.69 -10.15 19.74
N SER A 73 2.86 -9.85 20.29
CA SER A 73 3.76 -10.85 20.87
C SER A 73 3.49 -11.08 22.35
N GLU A 74 2.75 -10.18 23.00
CA GLU A 74 2.32 -10.29 24.40
C GLU A 74 0.98 -11.04 24.55
N GLU A 75 0.20 -11.13 23.46
CA GLU A 75 -0.98 -12.00 23.29
C GLU A 75 -0.56 -13.37 22.75
#